data_AF-A0A0G1KJC8-F1
#
_entry.id   AF-A0A0G1KJC8-F1
#
_cell.length_a   1.000
_cell.length_b   1.000
_cell.length_c   1.000
_cell.angle_alpha   90.00
_cell.angle_beta   90.00
_cell.angle_gamma   90.00
#
_symmetry.space_group_name_H-M   'P 1'
#
loop_
_entity.id
_entity.type
_entity.pdbx_description
1 polymer ?
#
loop_
_entity_poly.entity_id
_entity_poly.type
_entity_poly.pdbx_seq_one_letter_code
_entity_poly.pdbx_strand_id
1 'polypeptide(L)' 'NVVDKPEDKKEVSVFSYVNMCPECGNASFISEEGCSKCYECGYSVC' A
#
# COMPACT_ATOMS: atom_id res chain seq x y z
N ASN A 1 16.30 -22.98 26.96
CA ASN A 1 15.31 -23.34 25.91
C ASN A 1 14.32 -22.21 25.79
N VAL A 2 14.52 -21.35 24.80
CA VAL A 2 13.59 -20.26 24.52
C VAL A 2 12.31 -20.89 24.00
N VAL A 3 11.25 -20.80 24.80
CA VAL A 3 9.89 -21.16 24.42
C VAL A 3 9.29 -19.93 23.75
N ASP A 4 9.41 -19.85 22.43
CA ASP A 4 8.66 -18.89 21.62
C ASP A 4 7.46 -19.63 21.01
N LYS A 5 6.29 -19.39 21.63
CA LYS A 5 4.94 -19.66 21.13
C LYS A 5 4.33 -18.30 20.76
N PRO A 6 3.27 -18.22 19.94
CA PRO A 6 2.88 -19.05 18.80
C PRO A 6 2.85 -18.19 17.52
N GLU A 7 3.03 -18.85 16.39
CA GLU A 7 2.86 -18.32 15.04
C GLU A 7 1.37 -17.97 14.81
N ASP A 8 0.99 -16.74 15.16
CA ASP A 8 -0.29 -16.12 14.77
C ASP A 8 -0.24 -15.88 13.26
N LYS A 9 -0.61 -16.92 12.51
CA LYS A 9 -0.85 -16.85 11.07
C LYS A 9 -2.14 -16.07 10.89
N LYS A 10 -2.07 -14.75 11.06
CA LYS A 10 -3.10 -13.85 10.56
C LYS A 10 -3.07 -13.98 9.05
N GLU A 11 -4.01 -14.78 8.55
CA GLU A 11 -4.47 -14.76 7.17
C GLU A 11 -5.01 -13.35 6.89
N VAL A 12 -4.10 -12.40 6.63
CA VAL A 12 -4.47 -11.11 6.07
C VAL A 12 -4.92 -11.45 4.66
N SER A 13 -6.22 -11.55 4.45
CA SER A 13 -6.82 -11.68 3.13
C SER A 13 -6.37 -10.49 2.28
N VAL A 14 -5.34 -10.70 1.47
CA VAL A 14 -4.75 -9.74 0.53
C VAL A 14 -5.74 -9.51 -0.61
N PHE A 15 -6.84 -8.85 -0.29
CA PHE A 15 -7.72 -8.22 -1.27
C PHE A 15 -8.09 -6.81 -0.80
N SER A 16 -7.21 -6.20 -0.02
CA SER A 16 -7.19 -4.74 0.11
C SER A 16 -6.73 -4.21 -1.24
N TYR A 17 -7.64 -3.61 -2.00
CA TYR A 17 -7.33 -2.79 -3.17
C TYR A 17 -6.54 -1.57 -2.66
N VAL A 18 -5.27 -1.80 -2.32
CA VAL A 18 -4.42 -0.78 -1.70
C VAL A 18 -4.20 0.29 -2.76
N ASN A 19 -4.25 1.54 -2.34
CA ASN A 19 -3.96 2.76 -3.11
C ASN A 19 -2.46 2.78 -3.52
N MET A 20 -1.99 1.72 -4.17
CA MET A 20 -0.65 1.56 -4.69
C MET A 20 -0.59 2.16 -6.07
N CYS A 21 0.49 2.90 -6.32
CA CYS A 21 0.75 3.44 -7.62
C CYS A 21 0.98 2.31 -8.62
N PRO A 22 0.27 2.27 -9.77
CA PRO A 22 0.46 1.21 -10.76
C PRO A 22 1.85 1.26 -11.41
N GLU A 23 2.53 2.41 -11.35
CA GLU A 23 3.83 2.57 -12.00
C GLU A 23 5.00 2.19 -11.09
N CYS A 24 4.91 2.50 -9.79
CA CYS A 24 6.01 2.25 -8.84
C CYS A 24 5.66 1.33 -7.66
N GLY A 25 4.38 0.96 -7.49
CA GLY A 25 3.93 0.10 -6.38
C GLY A 25 3.86 0.80 -5.02
N ASN A 26 4.15 2.10 -4.94
CA ASN A 26 4.14 2.81 -3.67
C ASN A 26 2.78 3.43 -3.33
N ALA A 27 2.47 3.49 -2.04
CA ALA A 27 1.24 4.08 -1.51
C ALA A 27 1.43 5.55 -1.08
N SER A 28 2.07 6.34 -1.94
CA SER A 28 2.46 7.74 -1.68
C SER A 28 1.66 8.72 -2.53
N PHE A 29 0.34 8.54 -2.62
CA PHE A 29 -0.53 9.46 -3.35
C PHE A 29 -0.92 10.68 -2.52
N ILE A 30 -0.89 11.84 -3.18
CA ILE A 30 -1.38 13.12 -2.66
C ILE A 30 -2.54 13.54 -3.56
N SER A 31 -3.64 13.97 -2.95
CA SER A 31 -4.81 14.47 -3.68
C SER A 31 -4.81 15.99 -3.72
N GLU A 32 -4.62 16.57 -4.91
CA GLU A 32 -4.68 18.01 -5.16
C GLU A 32 -5.66 18.27 -6.33
N GLU A 33 -6.54 19.26 -6.17
CA GLU A 33 -7.53 19.65 -7.19
C GLU A 33 -8.42 18.51 -7.71
N GLY A 34 -8.60 17.44 -6.92
CA GLY A 34 -9.42 16.28 -7.29
C GLY A 34 -8.67 15.17 -8.03
N CYS A 35 -7.39 15.37 -8.35
CA CYS A 35 -6.52 14.34 -8.93
C CYS A 35 -5.63 13.72 -7.84
N SER A 36 -5.33 12.43 -7.96
CA SER A 36 -4.38 11.71 -7.11
C SER A 36 -3.03 11.60 -7.80
N LYS A 37 -1.97 12.16 -7.21
CA LYS A 37 -0.61 12.10 -7.73
C LYS A 37 0.33 11.35 -6.79
N CYS A 38 1.06 10.37 -7.31
CA CYS A 38 2.12 9.68 -6.59
C CYS A 38 3.34 10.59 -6.46
N TYR A 39 3.73 10.92 -5.22
CA TYR A 39 4.86 11.78 -4.92
C TYR A 39 6.22 11.16 -5.29
N GLU A 40 6.29 9.83 -5.44
CA GLU A 40 7.55 9.13 -5.68
C GLU A 40 7.93 9.00 -7.15
N CYS A 41 6.95 8.75 -8.04
CA CYS A 41 7.21 8.60 -9.47
C CYS A 41 6.55 9.70 -10.33
N GLY A 42 5.65 10.50 -9.75
CA GLY A 42 4.91 11.52 -10.47
C GLY A 42 3.66 11.04 -11.20
N TYR A 43 3.31 9.75 -11.15
CA TYR A 43 2.07 9.22 -11.72
C TYR A 43 0.86 10.00 -11.21
N SER A 44 -0.01 10.44 -12.12
CA SER A 44 -1.15 11.30 -11.80
C SER A 44 -2.41 10.67 -12.40
N VAL A 45 -3.48 10.56 -11.62
CA VAL A 45 -4.80 10.12 -12.09
C VAL A 45 -5.87 11.14 -11.69
N CYS A 46 -6.64 11.55 -12.69
CA CYS A 46 -7.87 12.32 -12.61
C CYS A 46 -8.92 11.47 -13.34
#